data_AF-A0A0F9I3D0-F1
#
_entry.id   AF-A0A0F9I3D0-F1
#
_cell.length_a   1.000
_cell.length_b   1.000
_cell.length_c   1.000
_cell.angle_alpha   90.00
_cell.angle_beta   90.00
_cell.angle_gamma   90.00
#
_symmetry.space_group_name_H-M   'P 1'
#
loop_
_entity.id
_entity.type
_entity.pdbx_description
1 polymer ?
#
loop_
_entity_poly.entity_id
_entity_poly.type
_entity_poly.pdbx_seq_one_letter_code
_entity_poly.pdbx_strand_id
1 'polypeptide(L)' 'MPTHDDLVRGAIVAVCTLTGYVRESDSPWFAGPIGWTLEDVIAIDPVPCRGFQSLWNLPPDIKKLVTARMP' A
#
# COMPACT_ATOMS: atom_id res chain seq x y z
N MET A 1 17.11 -1.07 -6.41
CA MET A 1 15.96 -1.06 -5.48
C MET A 1 16.33 -0.23 -4.26
N PRO A 2 15.38 0.46 -3.62
CA PRO A 2 15.64 1.21 -2.38
C PRO A 2 16.18 0.28 -1.28
N THR A 3 17.05 0.81 -0.44
CA THR A 3 17.61 0.11 0.71
C THR A 3 16.64 0.13 1.89
N HIS A 4 17.00 -0.55 2.99
CA HIS A 4 16.18 -0.60 4.19
C HIS A 4 15.89 0.80 4.76
N ASP A 5 16.89 1.68 4.73
CA ASP A 5 16.89 2.99 5.38
C ASP A 5 16.18 4.05 4.53
N ASP A 6 16.02 3.79 3.22
CA ASP A 6 15.29 4.66 2.30
C ASP A 6 13.76 4.55 2.47
N LEU A 7 13.28 3.55 3.22
CA LEU A 7 11.85 3.23 3.33
C LEU A 7 11.25 3.71 4.64
N VAL A 8 10.20 4.54 4.54
CA VAL A 8 9.33 4.88 5.68
C VAL A 8 8.64 3.62 6.19
N ARG A 9 8.70 3.38 7.50
CA ARG A 9 8.18 2.16 8.16
C ARG A 9 7.13 2.51 9.20
N GLY A 10 6.27 1.54 9.50
CA GLY A 10 5.24 1.69 10.53
C GLY A 10 4.24 2.80 10.22
N ALA A 11 3.99 3.05 8.93
CA ALA A 11 3.08 4.08 8.46
C ALA A 11 2.40 3.66 7.15
N ILE A 12 1.23 4.23 6.91
CA ILE A 12 0.57 4.17 5.60
C ILE A 12 1.12 5.32 4.75
N VAL A 13 1.64 5.00 3.57
CA VAL A 13 2.34 5.95 2.69
C VAL A 13 1.60 6.24 1.39
N ALA A 14 0.62 5.40 1.04
CA ALA A 14 -0.15 5.54 -0.18
C ALA A 14 -1.51 4.86 -0.07
N VAL A 15 -2.43 5.26 -0.94
CA VAL A 15 -3.72 4.61 -1.20
C VAL A 15 -3.80 4.32 -2.70
N CYS A 16 -4.48 3.24 -3.07
CA CYS A 16 -4.69 2.89 -4.47
C CYS A 16 -6.01 2.12 -4.63
N THR A 17 -6.49 2.04 -5.86
CA THR A 17 -7.61 1.20 -6.25
C THR A 17 -7.08 -0.19 -6.64
N LEU A 18 -7.51 -1.23 -5.91
CA LEU A 18 -7.23 -2.61 -6.30
C LEU A 18 -8.19 -3.02 -7.42
N THR A 19 -7.68 -3.25 -8.63
CA THR A 19 -8.51 -3.56 -9.81
C THR A 19 -8.62 -5.06 -10.11
N GLY A 20 -7.72 -5.87 -9.55
CA GLY A 20 -7.70 -7.29 -9.80
C GLY A 20 -6.36 -7.93 -9.43
N TYR A 21 -6.10 -9.07 -10.06
CA TYR A 21 -4.87 -9.81 -9.89
C TYR A 21 -4.48 -10.59 -11.14
N VAL A 22 -3.19 -10.85 -11.29
CA VAL A 22 -2.60 -11.68 -12.34
C VAL A 22 -1.83 -12.85 -11.72
N ARG A 23 -1.71 -13.96 -12.47
CA ARG A 23 -0.91 -15.13 -12.09
C ARG A 23 0.46 -15.19 -12.77
N GLU A 24 0.64 -14.42 -13.82
CA GLU A 24 1.87 -14.35 -14.61
C GLU A 24 2.08 -12.90 -15.07
N SER A 25 3.33 -12.42 -15.06
CA SER A 25 3.70 -11.11 -15.58
C SER A 25 5.21 -11.02 -15.78
N ASP A 26 5.64 -10.40 -16.87
CA ASP A 26 7.05 -10.09 -17.15
C ASP A 26 7.57 -8.88 -16.34
N SER A 27 6.74 -8.29 -15.48
CA SER A 27 7.13 -7.16 -14.64
C SER A 27 8.22 -7.56 -13.64
N PRO A 28 9.28 -6.76 -13.46
CA PRO A 28 10.30 -7.01 -12.44
C PRO A 28 9.74 -6.93 -11.00
N TRP A 29 8.51 -6.41 -10.85
CA TRP A 29 7.80 -6.33 -9.58
C TRP A 29 6.88 -7.52 -9.32
N PHE A 30 6.69 -8.40 -10.30
CA PHE A 30 5.92 -9.63 -10.12
C PHE A 30 6.78 -10.67 -9.40
N ALA A 31 6.38 -11.03 -8.19
CA ALA A 31 7.04 -12.05 -7.40
C ALA A 31 6.01 -12.90 -6.64
N GLY A 32 6.22 -14.21 -6.62
CA GLY A 32 5.27 -15.16 -6.03
C GLY A 32 4.14 -15.56 -6.99
N PRO A 33 3.10 -16.24 -6.49
CA PRO A 33 2.07 -16.85 -7.34
C PRO A 33 0.98 -15.88 -7.83
N ILE A 34 0.90 -14.68 -7.25
CA ILE A 34 -0.14 -13.68 -7.52
C ILE A 34 0.46 -12.28 -7.46
N GLY A 35 0.17 -11.46 -8.47
CA GLY A 35 0.46 -10.02 -8.50
C GLY A 35 -0.83 -9.22 -8.47
N TRP A 36 -0.94 -8.23 -7.59
CA TRP A 36 -2.08 -7.33 -7.54
C TRP A 36 -1.95 -6.24 -8.59
N THR A 37 -3.04 -5.94 -9.29
CA THR A 37 -3.12 -4.81 -10.23
C THR A 37 -3.73 -3.62 -9.51
N LEU A 38 -3.03 -2.49 -9.56
CA LEU A 38 -3.36 -1.27 -8.83
C LEU A 38 -3.52 -0.11 -9.81
N GLU A 39 -4.53 0.72 -9.59
CA GLU A 39 -4.77 1.98 -10.30
C GLU A 39 -4.91 3.13 -9.30
N ASP A 40 -4.88 4.37 -9.80
CA ASP A 40 -5.06 5.59 -8.99
C ASP A 40 -4.16 5.64 -7.74
N VAL A 41 -2.87 5.34 -7.91
CA VAL A 41 -1.92 5.36 -6.80
C VAL A 41 -1.71 6.79 -6.33
N ILE A 42 -2.16 7.09 -5.12
CA ILE A 42 -2.04 8.38 -4.45
C ILE A 42 -1.03 8.22 -3.31
N ALA A 43 0.16 8.79 -3.49
CA ALA A 43 1.10 8.96 -2.38
C ALA A 43 0.56 10.02 -1.40
N ILE A 44 0.65 9.75 -0.11
CA ILE A 44 0.19 10.65 0.95
C ILE A 44 1.30 10.91 1.95
N ASP A 45 1.18 12.01 2.71
CA ASP A 45 2.03 12.20 3.88
C ASP A 45 1.88 11.02 4.85
N PRO A 46 2.98 10.39 5.31
CA PRO A 46 2.91 9.17 6.09
C PRO A 46 2.00 9.28 7.32
N VAL A 47 1.10 8.31 7.47
CA VAL A 47 0.20 8.18 8.64
C VAL A 47 0.72 7.07 9.54
N PRO A 48 1.26 7.37 10.74
CA PRO A 48 1.75 6.34 11.65
C PRO A 48 0.68 5.29 11.95
N CYS A 49 0.98 4.03 11.68
CA CYS A 49 0.05 2.93 11.88
C CYS A 49 0.84 1.61 12.01
N ARG A 50 0.53 0.83 13.05
CA ARG A 50 1.09 -0.52 13.19
C ARG A 50 0.52 -1.42 12.08
N GLY A 51 1.39 -2.14 11.38
CA GLY A 51 0.97 -3.13 10.40
C GLY A 51 0.38 -4.40 11.05
N PHE A 52 -0.46 -5.10 10.30
CA PHE A 52 -1.06 -6.38 10.68
C PHE A 52 -0.91 -7.40 9.54
N GLN A 53 -1.04 -8.69 9.86
CA GLN A 53 -1.00 -9.77 8.88
C GLN A 53 -2.30 -9.86 8.08
N SER A 54 -2.23 -10.47 6.88
CA SER A 54 -3.35 -10.62 5.95
C SER A 54 -3.94 -9.27 5.49
N LEU A 55 -5.08 -9.30 4.78
CA LEU A 55 -5.88 -8.09 4.56
C LEU A 55 -6.60 -7.71 5.85
N TRP A 56 -6.47 -6.46 6.29
CA TRP A 56 -7.01 -5.97 7.55
C TRP A 56 -7.71 -4.63 7.39
N ASN A 57 -8.66 -4.36 8.29
CA ASN A 57 -9.38 -3.11 8.33
C ASN A 57 -8.61 -2.06 9.13
N LEU A 58 -8.45 -0.87 8.58
CA LEU A 58 -7.85 0.25 9.29
C LEU A 58 -8.67 0.62 10.55
N PRO A 59 -8.02 0.89 11.69
CA PRO A 59 -8.66 1.54 12.82
C PRO A 59 -9.42 2.80 12.39
N PRO A 60 -10.62 3.10 12.93
CA PRO A 60 -11.47 4.18 12.44
C PRO A 60 -10.81 5.57 12.47
N ASP A 61 -9.99 5.84 13.49
CA ASP A 61 -9.21 7.06 13.65
C ASP A 61 -8.11 7.18 12.57
N ILE A 62 -7.38 6.10 12.30
CA ILE A 62 -6.38 6.06 11.23
C ILE A 62 -7.03 6.20 9.86
N LYS A 63 -8.17 5.54 9.62
CA LYS A 63 -8.91 5.66 8.35
C LYS A 63 -9.30 7.12 8.08
N LYS A 64 -9.82 7.84 9.08
CA LYS A 64 -10.13 9.28 8.95
C LYS A 64 -8.89 10.10 8.59
N LEU A 65 -7.76 9.83 9.23
CA LEU A 65 -6.48 10.50 8.97
C LEU A 65 -5.91 10.22 7.58
N VAL A 66 -6.12 9.02 7.05
CA VAL A 66 -5.72 8.66 5.67
C VAL A 66 -6.62 9.37 4.67
N THR A 67 -7.94 9.29 4.83
CA THR A 67 -8.89 9.96 3.92
C THR A 67 -8.69 11.47 3.88
N ALA A 68 -8.37 12.11 5.00
CA ALA A 68 -8.10 13.55 5.05
C ALA A 68 -6.81 13.98 4.33
N ARG A 69 -5.90 13.04 4.01
CA ARG A 69 -4.64 13.30 3.28
C ARG A 69 -4.71 12.93 1.80
N MET A 70 -5.81 12.33 1.36
CA MET A 70 -6.06 12.10 -0.05
C MET A 70 -6.49 13.45 -0.69
N PRO A 71 -6.02 13.76 -1.91
CA PRO A 71 -6.38 14.98 -2.63
C PRO A 71 -7.85 14.99 -3.08
#